data_AF-S7WPH5-F1
#
_entry.id   AF-S7WPH5-F1
#
_cell.length_a   1.000
_cell.length_b   1.000
_cell.length_c   1.000
_cell.angle_alpha   90.00
_cell.angle_beta   90.00
_cell.angle_gamma   90.00
#
_symmetry.space_group_name_H-M   'P 1'
#
loop_
_entity.id
_entity.type
_entity.pdbx_description
1 polymer ?
#
loop_
_entity_poly.entity_id
_entity_poly.type
_entity_poly.pdbx_seq_one_letter_code
_entity_poly.pdbx_strand_id
1 'polypeptide(L)'
;MTESYDPYQNAVAERVNGILKHEFILGITIKDLKLMNILIEESIYIYNNERPHWSCQMETPNKMHQQNTIRIKTYRNKNSTESKPDAI
;
A
#
# COMPACT_ATOMS: atom_id res chain seq x y z
N MET A 1 12.15 4.27 -5.25
CA MET A 1 11.98 3.95 -6.69
C MET A 1 12.19 2.46 -6.85
N THR A 2 11.29 1.77 -7.55
CA THR A 2 11.42 0.33 -7.85
C THR A 2 11.53 0.15 -9.36
N GLU A 3 12.55 -0.59 -9.80
CA GLU A 3 13.05 -0.68 -11.19
C GLU A 3 12.30 -1.66 -12.10
N SER A 4 11.02 -1.94 -11.85
CA SER A 4 10.18 -2.65 -12.83
C SER A 4 8.73 -2.24 -12.64
N TYR A 5 8.15 -1.74 -13.73
CA TYR A 5 6.79 -1.20 -13.80
C TYR A 5 5.71 -2.29 -13.81
N ASP A 6 6.08 -3.56 -13.64
CA ASP A 6 5.16 -4.69 -13.61
C ASP A 6 4.54 -4.85 -12.21
N PRO A 7 3.22 -4.62 -12.04
CA PRO A 7 2.54 -4.76 -10.75
C PRO A 7 2.63 -6.17 -10.15
N TYR A 8 2.79 -7.22 -10.98
CA TYR A 8 2.96 -8.60 -10.50
C TYR A 8 4.36 -8.85 -9.91
N GLN A 9 5.35 -8.03 -10.26
CA GLN A 9 6.70 -8.10 -9.67
C GLN A 9 6.84 -7.19 -8.44
N ASN A 10 5.81 -6.38 -8.14
CA ASN A 10 5.82 -5.47 -7.02
C ASN A 10 4.96 -6.01 -5.86
N ALA A 11 5.62 -6.67 -4.91
CA ALA A 11 4.99 -7.21 -3.71
C ALA A 11 4.19 -6.16 -2.90
N VAL A 12 4.58 -4.88 -2.97
CA VAL A 12 3.80 -3.79 -2.33
C VAL A 12 2.50 -3.56 -3.09
N ALA A 13 2.53 -3.51 -4.43
CA ALA A 13 1.35 -3.34 -5.26
C ALA A 13 0.37 -4.51 -5.09
N GLU A 14 0.86 -5.75 -5.05
CA GLU A 14 0.03 -6.92 -4.76
C GLU A 14 -0.64 -6.83 -3.39
N ARG A 15 0.10 -6.38 -2.37
CA ARG A 15 -0.46 -6.19 -1.03
C ARG A 15 -1.56 -5.13 -1.02
N VAL A 16 -1.36 -3.99 -1.69
CA VAL A 16 -2.39 -2.94 -1.80
C VAL A 16 -3.62 -3.47 -2.53
N ASN A 17 -3.45 -4.17 -3.66
CA ASN A 17 -4.56 -4.76 -4.40
C ASN A 17 -5.32 -5.79 -3.58
N GLY A 18 -4.62 -6.60 -2.78
CA GLY A 18 -5.24 -7.52 -1.83
C GLY A 18 -6.11 -6.78 -0.81
N ILE A 19 -5.59 -5.70 -0.22
CA ILE A 19 -6.37 -4.89 0.73
C ILE A 19 -7.62 -4.31 0.07
N LEU A 20 -7.48 -3.68 -1.10
CA LEU A 20 -8.62 -3.08 -1.81
C LEU A 20 -9.71 -4.12 -2.11
N LYS A 21 -9.31 -5.29 -2.63
CA LYS A 21 -10.23 -6.38 -2.94
C LYS A 21 -10.91 -6.94 -1.69
N HIS A 22 -10.16 -7.16 -0.62
CA HIS A 22 -10.69 -7.81 0.59
C HIS A 22 -11.52 -6.87 1.47
N GLU A 23 -11.16 -5.59 1.57
CA GLU A 23 -11.83 -4.65 2.47
C GLU A 23 -13.01 -3.94 1.80
N PHE A 24 -12.95 -3.67 0.49
CA PHE A 24 -13.97 -2.86 -0.19
C PHE A 24 -14.83 -3.62 -1.19
N ILE A 25 -14.28 -4.65 -1.85
CA ILE A 25 -14.94 -5.31 -2.98
C ILE A 25 -15.46 -6.72 -2.59
N LEU A 26 -14.98 -7.29 -1.49
CA LEU A 26 -15.28 -8.67 -1.12
C LEU A 26 -16.79 -8.86 -0.88
N GLY A 27 -17.38 -9.80 -1.63
CA GLY A 27 -18.81 -10.10 -1.54
C GLY A 27 -19.71 -9.18 -2.36
N ILE A 28 -19.17 -8.15 -3.02
CA ILE A 28 -19.92 -7.29 -3.92
C ILE A 28 -19.99 -7.93 -5.31
N THR A 29 -21.22 -8.08 -5.83
CA THR A 29 -21.44 -8.54 -7.21
C THR A 29 -22.13 -7.42 -8.00
N ILE A 30 -21.38 -6.80 -8.90
CA ILE A 30 -21.88 -5.75 -9.80
C ILE A 30 -21.81 -6.27 -11.23
N LYS A 31 -22.91 -6.13 -11.98
CA LYS A 31 -22.99 -6.53 -13.40
C LYS A 31 -22.59 -5.41 -14.36
N ASP A 32 -22.65 -4.15 -13.91
CA ASP A 32 -22.31 -2.99 -14.71
C ASP A 32 -20.86 -2.55 -14.49
N LEU A 33 -20.09 -2.50 -15.58
CA LEU A 33 -18.68 -2.09 -15.54
C LEU A 33 -18.52 -0.63 -15.09
N LYS A 34 -19.46 0.27 -15.42
CA LYS A 34 -19.36 1.68 -15.03
C LYS A 34 -19.45 1.82 -13.51
N LEU A 35 -20.42 1.16 -12.90
CA LEU A 35 -20.58 1.15 -11.45
C LEU A 35 -19.38 0.51 -10.74
N MET A 36 -18.81 -0.57 -11.30
CA MET A 36 -17.59 -1.18 -10.75
C MET A 36 -16.39 -0.21 -10.80
N ASN A 37 -16.23 0.55 -11.88
CA ASN A 37 -15.16 1.55 -11.97
C ASN A 37 -15.31 2.63 -10.90
N ILE A 38 -16.52 3.15 -10.70
CA ILE A 38 -16.79 4.14 -9.64
C ILE A 38 -16.42 3.58 -8.27
N LEU A 39 -16.84 2.34 -7.97
CA LEU A 39 -16.55 1.69 -6.69
C LEU A 39 -15.04 1.50 -6.47
N ILE A 40 -14.30 1.14 -7.53
CA ILE A 40 -12.84 1.03 -7.48
C ILE A 40 -12.20 2.39 -7.23
N GLU A 41 -12.64 3.44 -7.92
CA GLU A 41 -12.14 4.81 -7.73
C GLU A 41 -12.37 5.30 -6.28
N GLU A 42 -13.57 5.08 -5.75
CA GLU A 42 -13.91 5.40 -4.36
C GLU A 42 -13.05 4.60 -3.36
N SER A 43 -12.87 3.30 -3.61
CA SER A 43 -12.03 2.44 -2.76
C SER A 43 -10.58 2.92 -2.71
N ILE A 44 -10.03 3.31 -3.87
CA ILE A 44 -8.67 3.88 -3.96
C ILE A 44 -8.60 5.22 -3.23
N TYR A 45 -9.61 6.06 -3.39
CA TYR A 45 -9.67 7.36 -2.71
C TYR A 45 -9.66 7.19 -1.19
N ILE A 46 -10.54 6.33 -0.65
CA ILE A 46 -10.63 6.06 0.79
C ILE A 46 -9.32 5.48 1.31
N TYR A 47 -8.73 4.50 0.61
CA TYR A 47 -7.46 3.90 1.01
C TYR A 47 -6.32 4.92 1.14
N ASN A 48 -6.24 5.87 0.19
CA ASN A 48 -5.15 6.84 0.11
C ASN A 48 -5.35 8.09 0.98
N ASN A 49 -6.60 8.52 1.20
CA ASN A 49 -6.90 9.81 1.85
C ASN A 49 -7.53 9.69 3.24
N GLU A 50 -8.24 8.60 3.53
CA GLU A 50 -9.05 8.49 4.74
C GLU A 50 -8.58 7.36 5.66
N ARG A 51 -8.14 6.24 5.09
CA ARG A 51 -7.73 5.06 5.86
C ARG A 51 -6.41 5.34 6.58
N PRO A 52 -6.35 5.31 7.92
CA PRO A 52 -5.09 5.37 8.65
C PRO A 52 -4.36 4.02 8.58
N HIS A 53 -3.04 4.03 8.39
CA HIS A 53 -2.25 2.79 8.30
C HIS A 53 -1.20 2.68 9.41
N TRP A 54 -1.07 1.49 9.98
CA TRP A 54 -0.08 1.21 11.03
C TRP A 54 1.37 1.42 10.58
N SER A 55 1.69 1.06 9.33
CA SER A 55 3.01 1.31 8.72
C SER A 55 3.31 2.80 8.56
N CYS A 56 2.25 3.60 8.47
CA CYS A 56 2.24 5.06 8.33
C CYS A 56 2.05 5.78 9.67
N GLN A 57 2.30 5.13 10.80
CA GLN A 57 2.09 5.72 12.14
C GLN A 57 0.65 6.22 12.37
N MET A 58 -0.34 5.51 11.83
CA MET A 58 -1.77 5.88 11.85
C MET A 58 -2.12 7.13 11.04
N GLU A 59 -1.23 7.55 10.15
CA GLU A 59 -1.52 8.54 9.11
C GLU A 59 -1.96 7.88 7.81
N THR A 60 -2.50 8.68 6.89
CA THR A 60 -2.97 8.23 5.58
C THR A 60 -1.80 8.16 4.58
N PRO A 61 -1.87 7.30 3.55
CA PRO A 61 -0.78 7.17 2.58
C PRO A 61 -0.44 8.49 1.90
N ASN A 62 -1.44 9.28 1.51
CA ASN A 62 -1.21 10.58 0.90
C ASN A 62 -0.55 11.58 1.86
N LYS A 63 -1.00 11.63 3.12
CA LYS A 63 -0.37 12.50 4.12
C LYS A 63 1.08 12.09 4.37
N MET A 64 1.36 10.79 4.47
CA MET A 64 2.71 10.27 4.61
C MET A 64 3.59 10.48 3.39
N HIS A 65 3.01 10.52 2.18
CA HIS A 65 3.74 10.79 0.95
C HIS A 65 4.13 12.27 0.81
N GLN A 66 3.29 13.18 1.30
CA GLN A 66 3.52 14.63 1.23
C GLN A 66 4.48 15.15 2.30
N GLN A 67 4.57 14.46 3.44
CA GLN A 67 5.47 14.82 4.54
C GLN A 67 6.86 14.17 4.38
N ASN A 68 7.90 14.76 4.97
CA ASN A 68 9.27 14.21 5.02
C ASN A 68 9.84 14.09 6.45
N THR A 69 9.03 14.32 7.47
CA THR A 69 9.44 14.35 8.88
C THR A 69 9.31 12.99 9.57
N ILE A 70 8.30 12.22 9.21
CA ILE A 70 7.96 10.91 9.76
C ILE A 70 8.53 9.82 8.85
N ARG A 71 9.42 9.00 9.42
CA ARG A 71 9.95 7.82 8.72
C ARG A 71 8.91 6.70 8.72
N ILE A 72 8.61 6.16 7.53
CA ILE A 72 7.73 5.00 7.35
C ILE A 72 8.35 3.78 8.03
N LYS A 73 7.52 2.99 8.73
CA LYS A 73 7.96 1.73 9.36
C LYS A 73 8.28 0.71 8.28
N THR A 74 9.52 0.25 8.25
CA THR A 74 9.94 -0.88 7.42
C THR A 74 10.02 -2.13 8.28
N TYR A 75 9.47 -3.23 7.79
CA TYR A 75 9.57 -4.53 8.45
C TYR A 75 10.65 -5.34 7.73
N ARG A 76 11.73 -5.66 8.43
CA ARG A 76 12.85 -6.41 7.86
C ARG A 76 12.48 -7.89 7.75
N ASN A 77 12.73 -8.51 6.60
CA ASN A 77 12.58 -9.95 6.43
C ASN A 77 13.72 -10.67 7.17
N LYS A 78 13.46 -11.81 7.82
CA LYS A 78 14.42 -12.56 8.66
C LYS A 78 15.76 -12.93 7.96
N ASN A 79 15.85 -12.85 6.64
CA ASN A 79 17.05 -13.19 5.85
C ASN A 79 18.02 -12.03 5.64
N SER A 80 17.94 -10.96 6.43
CA SER A 80 18.73 -9.74 6.23
C SER A 80 19.90 -9.58 7.21
N THR A 81 20.30 -10.66 7.88
CA THR A 81 21.55 -10.70 8.65
C THR A 81 22.76 -10.83 7.72
N GLU A 82 23.04 -9.79 6.94
CA GLU A 82 24.43 -9.49 6.60
C GLU A 82 24.85 -8.33 7.50
N SER A 83 25.66 -8.68 8.50
CA SER A 83 26.39 -7.77 9.36
C SER A 83 27.25 -6.86 8.49
N LYS A 84 26.95 -5.56 8.48
CA LYS A 84 28.00 -4.58 8.15
C LYS A 84 28.91 -4.53 9.37
N PRO A 85 30.20 -4.91 9.30
CA PRO A 85 31.12 -4.62 10.39
C PRO A 85 31.21 -3.10 10.51
N ASP A 86 31.15 -2.63 11.76
CA ASP A 86 31.19 -1.22 12.11
C ASP A 86 32.39 -0.54 11.46
N ALA A 87 32.13 0.56 10.74
CA ALA A 87 33.18 1.43 10.25
C ALA A 87 33.82 2.13 11.45
N ILE A 88 35.07 1.79 11.75
CA ILE A 88 36.04 2.65 12.44
C ILE A 88 36.84 3.36 11.34
#